data_AF-A0A562SJL2-F1
#
_entry.id   AF-A0A562SJL2-F1
#
_cell.length_a   1.000
_cell.length_b   1.000
_cell.length_c   1.000
_cell.angle_alpha   90.00
_cell.angle_beta   90.00
_cell.angle_gamma   90.00
#
_symmetry.space_group_name_H-M   'P 1'
#
loop_
_entity.id
_entity.type
_entity.pdbx_description
1 polymer ?
#
loop_
_entity_poly.entity_id
_entity_poly.type
_entity_poly.pdbx_seq_one_letter_code
_entity_poly.pdbx_strand_id
1 'polypeptide(L)' 'MSIQEDFRKKNKPVNVRALFDLVMGLIYAIVGAVLAVSKFIGLEIAFPPPDIITVFGIGAFVYGAFRIFRGVKSYKNPS' A
#
# COMPACT_ATOMS: atom_id res chain seq x y z
N MET A 1 35.57 16.72 7.40
CA MET A 1 34.15 16.30 7.42
C MET A 1 33.61 16.73 8.77
N SER A 2 32.67 17.68 8.81
CA SER A 2 32.28 18.33 10.06
C SER A 2 31.24 17.49 10.81
N ILE A 3 31.32 17.41 12.13
CA ILE A 3 30.38 16.64 12.97
C ILE A 3 28.92 17.04 12.71
N GLN A 4 28.66 18.30 12.33
CA GLN A 4 27.33 18.79 11.94
C GLN A 4 26.76 18.11 10.69
N GLU A 5 27.61 17.73 9.73
CA GLU A 5 27.17 17.01 8.52
C GLU A 5 26.70 15.59 8.84
N ASP A 6 27.33 14.91 9.80
CA ASP A 6 26.95 13.57 10.23
C ASP A 6 25.60 13.55 10.98
N PHE A 7 25.35 14.53 11.84
CA PHE A 7 24.05 14.67 12.53
C PHE A 7 22.92 14.98 11.54
N ARG A 8 23.19 15.80 10.52
CA ARG A 8 22.19 16.15 9.48
C ARG A 8 21.90 14.97 8.55
N LYS A 9 22.86 14.08 8.31
CA LYS A 9 22.68 12.86 7.52
C LYS A 9 21.87 11.78 8.25
N LYS A 10 22.02 11.67 9.58
CA LYS A 10 21.26 10.73 10.42
C LYS A 10 19.81 11.15 10.65
N ASN A 11 19.55 12.46 10.77
CA ASN A 11 18.21 13.00 10.99
C ASN A 11 17.51 13.43 9.69
N LYS A 12 17.52 12.57 8.67
CA LYS A 12 16.65 12.82 7.52
C LYS A 12 15.19 12.74 8.00
N PRO A 13 14.37 13.78 7.80
CA PRO A 13 12.98 13.74 8.20
C PRO A 13 12.30 12.56 7.52
N VAL A 14 11.63 11.73 8.31
CA VAL A 14 10.92 10.56 7.80
C VAL A 14 9.87 11.07 6.82
N ASN A 15 9.87 10.56 5.59
CA ASN A 15 8.85 10.93 4.61
C ASN A 15 7.53 10.25 4.98
N VAL A 16 6.79 10.86 5.92
CA VAL A 16 5.54 10.32 6.48
C VAL A 16 4.51 10.04 5.38
N ARG A 17 4.52 10.84 4.30
CA ARG A 17 3.67 10.62 3.12
C ARG A 17 4.04 9.34 2.37
N ALA A 18 5.33 9.10 2.15
CA ALA A 18 5.78 7.85 1.52
C ALA A 18 5.49 6.64 2.39
N LEU A 19 5.65 6.75 3.72
CA LEU A 19 5.31 5.69 4.66
C LEU A 19 3.80 5.37 4.65
N PHE A 20 2.96 6.40 4.69
CA PHE A 20 1.51 6.24 4.62
C PHE A 20 1.06 5.58 3.32
N ASP A 21 1.64 5.98 2.17
CA ASP A 21 1.36 5.36 0.88
C ASP A 21 1.74 3.87 0.86
N LEU A 22 2.85 3.51 1.49
CA LEU A 22 3.33 2.14 1.54
C LEU A 22 2.44 1.28 2.45
N VAL A 23 2.11 1.76 3.65
CA VAL A 23 1.22 1.07 4.59
C VAL A 23 -0.18 0.91 4.01
N MET A 24 -0.77 2.00 3.51
CA MET A 24 -2.10 1.93 2.91
C MET A 24 -2.09 1.10 1.63
N GLY A 25 -1.05 1.18 0.82
CA GLY A 25 -0.90 0.32 -0.35
C GLY A 25 -0.88 -1.16 0.03
N LEU A 26 -0.17 -1.52 1.10
CA LEU A 26 -0.12 -2.88 1.63
C LEU A 26 -1.49 -3.36 2.13
N ILE A 27 -2.21 -2.53 2.88
CA ILE A 27 -3.56 -2.85 3.36
C ILE A 27 -4.50 -3.10 2.18
N TYR A 28 -4.53 -2.20 1.20
CA TYR A 28 -5.39 -2.34 0.03
C TYR A 28 -5.03 -3.56 -0.83
N ALA A 29 -3.72 -3.86 -0.96
CA ALA A 29 -3.27 -5.05 -1.66
C ALA A 29 -3.74 -6.33 -0.94
N ILE A 30 -3.50 -6.45 0.36
CA ILE A 30 -3.90 -7.65 1.11
C ILE A 30 -5.42 -7.83 1.11
N VAL A 31 -6.16 -6.79 1.46
CA VAL A 31 -7.64 -6.84 1.51
C VAL A 31 -8.20 -7.10 0.11
N GLY A 32 -7.70 -6.41 -0.91
CA GLY A 32 -8.14 -6.60 -2.29
C GLY A 32 -7.88 -8.03 -2.78
N ALA A 33 -6.70 -8.59 -2.50
CA ALA A 33 -6.38 -9.97 -2.84
C ALA A 33 -7.35 -10.95 -2.16
N VAL A 34 -7.58 -10.80 -0.86
CA VAL A 34 -8.52 -11.64 -0.09
C VAL A 34 -9.94 -11.56 -0.67
N LEU A 35 -10.43 -10.36 -0.98
CA LEU A 35 -11.76 -10.17 -1.58
C LEU A 35 -11.85 -10.69 -3.02
N ALA A 36 -10.76 -10.64 -3.78
CA ALA A 36 -10.73 -11.18 -5.15
C ALA A 36 -10.81 -12.72 -5.14
N VAL A 37 -10.17 -13.38 -4.17
CA VAL A 37 -10.16 -14.84 -4.07
C VAL A 37 -11.27 -15.41 -3.17
N SER A 38 -12.01 -14.57 -2.44
CA SER A 38 -13.03 -14.99 -1.45
C SER A 38 -14.05 -15.97 -2.03
N LYS A 39 -14.52 -15.73 -3.25
CA LYS A 39 -15.44 -16.59 -4.00
C LYS A 39 -14.87 -17.98 -4.29
N PHE A 40 -13.55 -18.09 -4.51
CA PHE A 40 -12.88 -19.36 -4.82
C PHE A 40 -12.55 -20.18 -3.57
N ILE A 41 -12.37 -19.51 -2.43
CA ILE A 41 -12.04 -20.16 -1.14
C ILE A 41 -13.26 -20.43 -0.26
N GLY A 42 -14.49 -20.20 -0.78
CA GLY A 42 -15.74 -20.43 -0.04
C GLY A 42 -15.99 -19.44 1.10
N LEU A 43 -15.36 -18.26 1.05
CA LEU A 43 -15.60 -17.20 2.02
C LEU A 43 -16.91 -16.48 1.66
N GLU A 44 -17.99 -16.84 2.35
CA GLU A 44 -19.29 -16.20 2.19
C GLU A 44 -19.29 -14.82 2.82
N ILE A 45 -19.18 -13.80 1.98
CA ILE A 45 -19.37 -12.42 2.39
C ILE A 45 -20.81 -12.05 2.05
N ALA A 46 -21.63 -11.86 3.10
CA ALA A 46 -23.07 -11.68 2.98
C ALA A 46 -23.48 -10.42 2.20
N PHE A 47 -22.62 -9.40 2.14
CA PHE A 47 -22.87 -8.15 1.42
C PHE A 47 -21.56 -7.42 1.14
N PRO A 48 -21.32 -6.84 -0.07
CA PRO A 48 -22.13 -6.84 -1.31
C PRO A 48 -22.29 -8.21 -2.01
N PRO A 49 -23.01 -8.31 -3.16
CA PRO A 49 -23.05 -9.52 -3.98
C PRO A 49 -21.64 -10.04 -4.35
N PRO A 50 -21.43 -11.36 -4.47
CA PRO A 50 -20.11 -11.95 -4.68
C PRO A 50 -19.35 -11.38 -5.89
N ASP A 51 -20.04 -11.12 -7.01
CA ASP A 51 -19.41 -10.59 -8.21
C ASP A 51 -18.93 -9.14 -8.02
N ILE A 52 -19.68 -8.33 -7.25
CA ILE A 52 -19.29 -6.96 -6.89
C ILE A 52 -18.06 -7.00 -5.97
N ILE A 53 -18.04 -7.93 -5.01
CA ILE A 53 -16.90 -8.13 -4.11
C ILE A 53 -15.64 -8.51 -4.89
N THR A 54 -15.76 -9.42 -5.86
CA THR A 54 -14.61 -9.83 -6.68
C THR A 54 -14.07 -8.65 -7.49
N VAL A 55 -14.92 -7.88 -8.16
CA VAL A 55 -14.50 -6.69 -8.92
C VAL A 55 -13.89 -5.63 -8.00
N PHE A 56 -14.50 -5.37 -6.85
CA PHE A 56 -13.98 -4.45 -5.85
C PHE A 56 -12.62 -4.92 -5.30
N GLY A 57 -12.48 -6.22 -5.03
CA GLY A 57 -11.24 -6.85 -4.58
C GLY A 57 -10.12 -6.69 -5.58
N ILE A 58 -10.38 -6.99 -6.86
CA ILE A 58 -9.40 -6.78 -7.95
C ILE A 58 -9.01 -5.30 -8.04
N GLY A 59 -9.98 -4.38 -8.01
CA GLY A 59 -9.73 -2.94 -8.05
C GLY A 59 -8.89 -2.46 -6.86
N ALA A 60 -9.23 -2.89 -5.65
CA ALA A 60 -8.50 -2.58 -4.43
C ALA A 60 -7.07 -3.14 -4.47
N PHE A 61 -6.89 -4.36 -4.99
CA PHE A 61 -5.58 -4.98 -5.16
C PHE A 61 -4.69 -4.17 -6.10
N VAL A 62 -5.20 -3.84 -7.29
CA VAL A 62 -4.47 -3.03 -8.28
C VAL A 62 -4.14 -1.64 -7.72
N TYR A 63 -5.08 -1.00 -7.03
CA TYR A 63 -4.86 0.30 -6.40
C TYR A 63 -3.83 0.23 -5.26
N GLY A 64 -3.86 -0.83 -4.46
CA GLY A 64 -2.88 -1.11 -3.42
C GLY A 64 -1.48 -1.27 -3.99
N ALA A 65 -1.33 -2.08 -5.05
CA ALA A 65 -0.07 -2.25 -5.76
C ALA A 65 0.46 -0.92 -6.35
N PHE A 66 -0.42 -0.11 -6.94
CA PHE A 66 -0.08 1.23 -7.42
C PHE A 66 0.43 2.14 -6.29
N ARG A 67 -0.22 2.12 -5.12
CA ARG A 67 0.21 2.90 -3.95
C ARG A 67 1.56 2.44 -3.42
N ILE A 68 1.83 1.13 -3.36
CA ILE A 68 3.15 0.61 -2.98
C ILE A 68 4.21 1.11 -3.95
N PHE A 69 3.97 0.99 -5.27
CA PHE A 69 4.88 1.52 -6.29
C PHE A 69 5.16 3.02 -6.10
N ARG A 70 4.12 3.82 -5.84
CA ARG A 70 4.24 5.26 -5.60
C ARG A 70 5.01 5.59 -4.31
N GLY A 71 4.77 4.83 -3.23
CA GLY A 71 5.47 4.97 -1.95
C GLY A 71 6.96 4.65 -2.09
N VAL A 72 7.30 3.55 -2.76
CA VAL A 72 8.69 3.15 -3.05
C VAL A 72 9.40 4.18 -3.94
N LYS A 73 8.71 4.68 -4.99
CA LYS A 73 9.26 5.73 -5.86
C LYS A 73 9.50 7.05 -5.11
N SER A 74 8.57 7.46 -4.26
CA SER A 74 8.70 8.68 -3.43
C SER A 74 9.79 8.54 -2.36
N TYR A 75 10.01 7.33 -1.85
CA TYR A 75 11.11 7.07 -0.93
C TYR A 75 12.48 7.13 -1.62
N LYS A 76 12.57 6.68 -2.89
CA LYS A 76 13.82 6.69 -3.67
C LYS A 76 14.23 8.10 -4.13
N ASN A 77 13.26 8.99 -4.41
CA ASN A 77 13.49 10.39 -4.73
C ASN A 77 12.82 11.32 -3.69
N PRO A 78 13.43 11.50 -2.50
CA PRO A 78 13.03 12.59 -1.62
C PRO A 78 13.53 13.90 -2.24
N SER A 79 12.66 14.56 -3.01
CA SER A 79 12.86 15.92 -3.54
C SER A 79 12.99 16.93 -2.42
#